data_AF-H0ETU5-F1
#
_entry.id   AF-H0ETU5-F1
#
_cell.length_a   1.000
_cell.length_b   1.000
_cell.length_c   1.000
_cell.angle_alpha   90.00
_cell.angle_beta   90.00
_cell.angle_gamma   90.00
#
_symmetry.space_group_name_H-M   'P 1'
#
loop_
_entity.id
_entity.type
_entity.pdbx_description
1 polymer ?
#
loop_
_entity_poly.entity_id
_entity_poly.type
_entity_poly.pdbx_seq_one_letter_code
_entity_poly.pdbx_strand_id
1 'polypeptide(L)'
;MYDYKGIEVITPAFFYSTAALNAIRQTCKFLTSTFRINTNISSGLHVHVGNQSQGLSFKTTRNLFATVLTFEPQIDQIHGKYRLRDNHHTRGLRAHSELHTLVENEEDVAKAGLYHLMHNCKNKEDLAEATKAEGNSGWDSRMGYSMSNLMSNDGDGKITFEFRQHIASVDPDVVENWTRFCVGLVEFADSVDSAVLEDFLSRHIGDTPETFGIGKVCAAVGLPHLAEYYTQRVREQKARDAATEREEWIAARELEKRNAQAKREQDAEAKKKRAAKKKPSIQD
;
A
#
# COMPACT_ATOMS: atom_id res chain seq x y z
N MET A 1 -2.23 -20.04 26.75
CA MET A 1 -2.61 -19.73 25.36
C MET A 1 -3.26 -18.36 25.38
N TYR A 2 -2.87 -17.45 24.48
CA TYR A 2 -3.48 -16.11 24.39
C TYR A 2 -4.61 -16.15 23.33
N ASP A 3 -5.73 -15.49 23.62
CA ASP A 3 -6.83 -15.27 22.68
C ASP A 3 -6.78 -13.81 22.21
N TYR A 4 -6.39 -13.59 20.94
CA TYR A 4 -6.25 -12.26 20.36
C TYR A 4 -7.59 -11.78 19.80
N LYS A 5 -7.97 -10.53 20.11
CA LYS A 5 -9.19 -9.89 19.59
C LYS A 5 -8.83 -8.78 18.60
N GLY A 6 -9.56 -8.73 17.49
CA GLY A 6 -9.49 -7.61 16.55
C GLY A 6 -10.11 -6.36 17.18
N ILE A 7 -9.38 -5.25 17.14
CA ILE A 7 -9.83 -3.96 17.66
C ILE A 7 -9.48 -2.90 16.62
N GLU A 8 -10.42 -2.01 16.32
CA GLU A 8 -10.18 -0.79 15.56
C GLU A 8 -10.07 0.38 16.54
N VAL A 9 -8.94 1.08 16.51
CA VAL A 9 -8.69 2.25 17.34
C VAL A 9 -8.80 3.49 16.46
N ILE A 10 -9.82 4.30 16.72
CA ILE A 10 -10.14 5.49 15.92
C ILE A 10 -9.85 6.73 16.75
N THR A 11 -9.03 7.64 16.23
CA THR A 11 -8.81 8.93 16.87
C THR A 11 -10.02 9.84 16.66
N PRO A 12 -10.29 10.80 17.58
CA PRO A 12 -11.18 11.91 17.27
C PRO A 12 -10.74 12.64 15.99
N ALA A 13 -11.66 13.33 15.33
CA ALA A 13 -11.31 14.24 14.25
C ALA A 13 -10.55 15.45 14.82
N PHE A 14 -9.35 15.71 14.29
CA PHE A 14 -8.51 16.84 14.70
C PHE A 14 -8.37 17.85 13.58
N PHE A 15 -8.26 19.14 13.95
CA PHE A 15 -7.60 20.10 13.08
C PHE A 15 -6.12 19.74 12.95
N TYR A 16 -5.63 19.70 11.72
CA TYR A 16 -4.23 19.38 11.46
C TYR A 16 -3.32 20.42 12.12
N SER A 17 -2.47 19.96 13.02
CA SER A 17 -1.59 20.81 13.84
C SER A 17 -0.50 19.98 14.50
N THR A 18 0.57 20.64 14.94
CA THR A 18 1.63 19.99 15.75
C THR A 18 1.05 19.38 17.03
N ALA A 19 0.03 19.99 17.64
CA ALA A 19 -0.63 19.44 18.82
C ALA A 19 -1.37 18.12 18.51
N ALA A 20 -2.08 18.05 17.38
CA ALA A 20 -2.73 16.82 16.93
C ALA A 20 -1.72 15.70 16.64
N LEU A 21 -0.61 16.02 15.97
CA LEU A 21 0.46 15.06 15.71
C LEU A 21 1.11 14.57 17.02
N ASN A 22 1.34 15.46 17.99
CA ASN A 22 1.81 15.06 19.31
C ASN A 22 0.81 14.15 20.05
N ALA A 23 -0.50 14.38 19.92
CA ALA A 23 -1.52 13.51 20.50
C ALA A 23 -1.50 12.11 19.86
N ILE A 24 -1.30 12.02 18.55
CA ILE A 24 -1.08 10.74 17.84
C ILE A 24 0.15 10.02 18.43
N ARG A 25 1.29 10.72 18.54
CA ARG A 25 2.52 10.15 19.12
C ARG A 25 2.31 9.61 20.53
N GLN A 26 1.63 10.38 21.38
CA GLN A 26 1.33 9.99 22.76
C GLN A 26 0.41 8.77 22.81
N THR A 27 -0.58 8.70 21.91
CA THR A 27 -1.50 7.56 21.80
C THR A 27 -0.75 6.30 21.39
N CYS A 28 0.10 6.35 20.37
CA CYS A 28 0.95 5.23 19.96
C CYS A 28 1.86 4.73 21.10
N LYS A 29 2.47 5.65 21.86
CA LYS A 29 3.29 5.31 23.04
C LYS A 29 2.46 4.68 24.15
N PHE A 30 1.30 5.24 24.47
CA PHE A 30 0.39 4.69 25.49
C PHE A 30 -0.08 3.28 25.12
N LEU A 31 -0.45 3.08 23.86
CA LEU A 31 -0.89 1.81 23.31
C LEU A 31 0.19 0.73 23.47
N THR A 32 1.43 1.05 23.09
CA THR A 32 2.57 0.13 23.16
C THR A 32 3.11 -0.10 24.57
N SER A 33 2.98 0.87 25.49
CA SER A 33 3.43 0.71 26.87
C SER A 33 2.42 0.00 27.78
N THR A 34 1.15 0.02 27.41
CA THR A 34 0.04 -0.42 28.30
C THR A 34 -0.57 -1.74 27.86
N PHE A 35 -0.63 -2.00 26.55
CA PHE A 35 -1.32 -3.15 26.00
C PHE A 35 -0.40 -4.06 25.20
N ARG A 36 -0.77 -5.35 25.15
CA ARG A 36 -0.12 -6.32 24.27
C ARG A 36 -0.72 -6.23 22.87
N ILE A 37 -0.16 -5.35 22.06
CA ILE A 37 -0.62 -5.12 20.68
C ILE A 37 0.15 -6.04 19.73
N ASN A 38 -0.59 -6.62 18.79
CA ASN A 38 -0.03 -7.39 17.68
C ASN A 38 -0.65 -6.85 16.38
N THR A 39 0.15 -6.18 15.56
CA THR A 39 -0.23 -5.81 14.20
C THR A 39 0.19 -6.92 13.24
N ASN A 40 -0.75 -7.39 12.43
CA ASN A 40 -0.49 -8.47 11.46
C ASN A 40 -1.08 -8.11 10.08
N ILE A 41 -1.04 -9.07 9.14
CA ILE A 41 -1.45 -8.83 7.74
C ILE A 41 -2.94 -8.44 7.58
N SER A 42 -3.81 -8.76 8.54
CA SER A 42 -5.21 -8.33 8.52
C SER A 42 -5.44 -6.94 9.11
N SER A 43 -4.41 -6.33 9.69
CA SER A 43 -4.47 -4.99 10.28
C SER A 43 -4.02 -3.92 9.28
N GLY A 44 -4.72 -2.78 9.22
CA GLY A 44 -4.38 -1.63 8.39
C GLY A 44 -4.22 -0.34 9.20
N LEU A 45 -3.49 0.64 8.65
CA LEU A 45 -3.47 2.02 9.16
C LEU A 45 -4.14 2.92 8.12
N HIS A 46 -5.26 3.54 8.49
CA HIS A 46 -5.99 4.44 7.60
C HIS A 46 -5.83 5.89 8.06
N VAL A 47 -5.81 6.81 7.10
CA VAL A 47 -5.85 8.26 7.37
C VAL A 47 -7.06 8.83 6.65
N HIS A 48 -7.91 9.54 7.40
CA HIS A 48 -9.07 10.25 6.88
C HIS A 48 -8.76 11.73 6.86
N VAL A 49 -8.92 12.38 5.70
CA VAL A 49 -8.68 13.81 5.52
C VAL A 49 -9.91 14.48 4.94
N GLY A 50 -10.41 15.53 5.57
CA GLY A 50 -11.54 16.32 5.09
C GLY A 50 -11.38 17.79 5.49
N ASN A 51 -12.20 18.66 4.91
CA ASN A 51 -12.24 20.07 5.29
C ASN A 51 -13.52 20.35 6.09
N GLN A 52 -13.44 20.11 7.39
CA GLN A 52 -14.55 20.33 8.34
C GLN A 52 -15.86 19.69 7.83
N SER A 53 -16.96 20.44 7.91
CA SER A 53 -18.28 20.03 7.39
C SER A 53 -18.44 20.16 5.87
N GLN A 54 -17.47 20.76 5.17
CA GLN A 54 -17.56 20.97 3.72
C GLN A 54 -16.98 19.79 2.93
N GLY A 55 -16.15 18.96 3.56
CA GLY A 55 -15.42 17.92 2.85
C GLY A 55 -14.45 18.50 1.82
N LEU A 56 -13.95 17.65 0.92
CA LEU A 56 -13.07 18.11 -0.16
C LEU A 56 -13.88 18.64 -1.35
N SER A 57 -13.37 19.69 -2.01
CA SER A 57 -13.97 20.21 -3.23
C SER A 57 -13.77 19.24 -4.40
N PHE A 58 -14.58 19.35 -5.45
CA PHE A 58 -14.37 18.56 -6.68
C PHE A 58 -12.96 18.78 -7.27
N LYS A 59 -12.50 20.04 -7.34
CA LYS A 59 -11.13 20.38 -7.79
C LYS A 59 -10.08 19.64 -6.97
N THR A 60 -10.17 19.72 -5.65
CA THR A 60 -9.21 19.11 -4.71
C THR A 60 -9.18 17.60 -4.89
N THR A 61 -10.34 16.94 -4.94
CA THR A 61 -10.44 15.50 -5.11
C THR A 61 -9.92 15.04 -6.48
N ARG A 62 -10.25 15.76 -7.56
CA ARG A 62 -9.74 15.47 -8.91
C ARG A 62 -8.21 15.58 -8.96
N ASN A 63 -7.67 16.68 -8.46
CA ASN A 63 -6.23 16.93 -8.42
C ASN A 63 -5.50 15.87 -7.58
N LEU A 64 -6.10 15.44 -6.47
CA LEU A 64 -5.57 14.39 -5.63
C LEU A 64 -5.50 13.07 -6.40
N PHE A 65 -6.61 12.63 -7.02
CA PHE A 65 -6.63 11.41 -7.83
C PHE A 65 -5.64 11.46 -8.99
N ALA A 66 -5.54 12.59 -9.70
CA ALA A 66 -4.56 12.77 -10.76
C ALA A 66 -3.12 12.62 -10.25
N THR A 67 -2.82 13.21 -9.09
CA THR A 67 -1.50 13.12 -8.45
C THR A 67 -1.18 11.69 -8.02
N VAL A 68 -2.10 11.03 -7.31
CA VAL A 68 -1.86 9.65 -6.85
C VAL A 68 -1.81 8.66 -8.00
N LEU A 69 -2.63 8.81 -9.05
CA LEU A 69 -2.55 8.00 -10.26
C LEU A 69 -1.17 8.13 -10.91
N THR A 70 -0.65 9.35 -11.04
CA THR A 70 0.62 9.63 -11.71
C THR A 70 1.81 9.08 -10.93
N PHE A 71 1.79 9.18 -9.60
CA PHE A 71 2.90 8.74 -8.75
C PHE A 71 2.63 7.43 -8.00
N GLU A 72 1.60 6.66 -8.39
CA GLU A 72 1.23 5.41 -7.72
C GLU A 72 2.41 4.45 -7.56
N PRO A 73 3.24 4.16 -8.60
CA PRO A 73 4.39 3.27 -8.45
C PRO A 73 5.42 3.73 -7.42
N GLN A 74 5.59 5.04 -7.26
CA GLN A 74 6.49 5.65 -6.28
C GLN A 74 5.91 5.58 -4.87
N ILE A 75 4.62 5.89 -4.73
CA ILE A 75 3.91 5.84 -3.45
C ILE A 75 3.87 4.39 -2.95
N ASP A 76 3.58 3.44 -3.83
CA ASP A 76 3.51 2.01 -3.51
C ASP A 76 4.80 1.45 -2.89
N GLN A 77 5.97 2.08 -3.12
CA GLN A 77 7.23 1.68 -2.49
C GLN A 77 7.21 1.79 -0.96
N ILE A 78 6.38 2.67 -0.39
CA ILE A 78 6.31 2.85 1.07
C ILE A 78 5.34 1.86 1.75
N HIS A 79 4.63 1.06 0.95
CA HIS A 79 3.65 0.09 1.41
C HIS A 79 4.21 -1.34 1.36
N GLY A 80 3.70 -2.21 2.24
CA GLY A 80 4.07 -3.63 2.21
C GLY A 80 3.47 -4.31 0.98
N LYS A 81 4.24 -5.14 0.26
CA LYS A 81 3.81 -5.84 -0.96
C LYS A 81 2.46 -6.56 -0.80
N TYR A 82 2.22 -7.17 0.36
CA TYR A 82 0.98 -7.89 0.66
C TYR A 82 -0.26 -6.98 0.77
N ARG A 83 -0.10 -5.70 1.15
CA ARG A 83 -1.21 -4.73 1.17
C ARG A 83 -1.66 -4.43 -0.25
N LEU A 84 -0.71 -4.28 -1.17
CA LEU A 84 -1.01 -3.90 -2.54
C LEU A 84 -1.58 -5.06 -3.36
N ARG A 85 -1.05 -6.28 -3.16
CA ARG A 85 -1.37 -7.45 -3.99
C ARG A 85 -2.53 -8.29 -3.46
N ASP A 86 -2.55 -8.55 -2.16
CA ASP A 86 -3.37 -9.63 -1.59
C ASP A 86 -4.60 -9.11 -0.84
N ASN A 87 -4.71 -7.79 -0.65
CA ASN A 87 -5.81 -7.19 0.08
C ASN A 87 -6.74 -6.41 -0.83
N HIS A 88 -7.95 -6.95 -1.00
CA HIS A 88 -8.99 -6.38 -1.86
C HIS A 88 -9.49 -5.00 -1.42
N HIS A 89 -9.16 -4.50 -0.22
CA HIS A 89 -9.56 -3.17 0.26
C HIS A 89 -8.48 -2.10 0.11
N THR A 90 -7.33 -2.45 -0.48
CA THR A 90 -6.18 -1.54 -0.65
C THR A 90 -5.60 -1.54 -2.04
N ARG A 91 -6.43 -1.88 -3.02
CA ARG A 91 -6.05 -1.95 -4.43
C ARG A 91 -5.68 -0.56 -4.98
N GLY A 92 -4.65 -0.52 -5.83
CA GLY A 92 -4.21 0.69 -6.55
C GLY A 92 -5.15 1.06 -7.69
N LEU A 93 -5.15 2.32 -8.10
CA LEU A 93 -5.99 2.87 -9.16
C LEU A 93 -5.64 2.27 -10.52
N ARG A 94 -4.34 2.15 -10.85
CA ARG A 94 -3.90 1.76 -12.22
C ARG A 94 -4.33 0.35 -12.61
N ALA A 95 -4.34 -0.56 -11.64
CA ALA A 95 -4.57 -1.99 -11.88
C ALA A 95 -6.01 -2.43 -11.58
N HIS A 96 -6.79 -1.64 -10.84
CA HIS A 96 -8.02 -2.15 -10.25
C HIS A 96 -9.18 -1.16 -10.22
N SER A 97 -9.03 0.08 -10.69
CA SER A 97 -10.17 0.99 -10.84
C SER A 97 -10.78 0.92 -12.24
N GLU A 98 -11.94 1.53 -12.45
CA GLU A 98 -12.53 1.70 -13.80
C GLU A 98 -11.61 2.49 -14.76
N LEU A 99 -10.57 3.18 -14.29
CA LEU A 99 -9.56 3.78 -15.17
C LEU A 99 -8.75 2.71 -15.93
N HIS A 100 -8.60 1.51 -15.36
CA HIS A 100 -7.90 0.40 -15.99
C HIS A 100 -8.62 -0.03 -17.28
N THR A 101 -9.95 0.05 -17.31
CA THR A 101 -10.78 -0.41 -18.44
C THR A 101 -10.74 0.56 -19.64
N LEU A 102 -10.13 1.73 -19.49
CA LEU A 102 -9.98 2.72 -20.56
C LEU A 102 -8.98 2.28 -21.64
N VAL A 103 -8.11 1.30 -21.35
CA VAL A 103 -7.01 0.89 -22.23
C VAL A 103 -6.81 -0.62 -22.17
N GLU A 104 -6.18 -1.19 -23.21
CA GLU A 104 -5.81 -2.61 -23.22
C GLU A 104 -4.48 -2.89 -22.49
N ASN A 105 -3.56 -1.91 -22.48
CA ASN A 105 -2.24 -2.04 -21.86
C ASN A 105 -2.16 -1.23 -20.56
N GLU A 106 -1.74 -1.87 -19.47
CA GLU A 106 -1.62 -1.22 -18.15
C GLU A 106 -0.66 -0.02 -18.15
N GLU A 107 0.38 -0.05 -18.98
CA GLU A 107 1.35 1.05 -19.12
C GLU A 107 0.71 2.36 -19.60
N ASP A 108 -0.41 2.28 -20.34
CA ASP A 108 -1.13 3.43 -20.86
C ASP A 108 -2.16 4.00 -19.87
N VAL A 109 -2.48 3.27 -18.78
CA VAL A 109 -3.55 3.64 -17.83
C VAL A 109 -3.28 4.99 -17.19
N ALA A 110 -2.03 5.27 -16.81
CA ALA A 110 -1.67 6.53 -16.19
C ALA A 110 -1.96 7.74 -17.12
N LYS A 111 -1.70 7.58 -18.42
CA LYS A 111 -1.94 8.61 -19.43
C LYS A 111 -3.42 8.78 -19.73
N ALA A 112 -4.11 7.68 -20.04
CA ALA A 112 -5.53 7.71 -20.34
C ALA A 112 -6.36 8.15 -19.12
N GLY A 113 -5.99 7.67 -17.93
CA GLY A 113 -6.62 8.01 -16.67
C GLY A 113 -6.38 9.47 -16.28
N LEU A 114 -5.17 10.01 -16.44
CA LEU A 114 -4.94 11.45 -16.21
C LEU A 114 -5.84 12.30 -17.12
N TYR A 115 -5.89 11.97 -18.41
CA TYR A 115 -6.77 12.67 -19.35
C TYR A 115 -8.24 12.56 -18.93
N HIS A 116 -8.71 11.36 -18.59
CA HIS A 116 -10.09 11.12 -18.16
C HIS A 116 -10.45 11.93 -16.91
N LEU A 117 -9.59 11.90 -15.88
CA LEU A 117 -9.81 12.64 -14.64
C LEU A 117 -9.85 14.15 -14.89
N MET A 118 -8.95 14.69 -15.71
CA MET A 118 -8.81 16.14 -15.92
C MET A 118 -9.87 16.71 -16.86
N HIS A 119 -10.22 15.95 -17.91
CA HIS A 119 -11.08 16.44 -19.00
C HIS A 119 -12.46 15.84 -19.05
N ASN A 120 -12.65 14.59 -18.64
CA ASN A 120 -13.94 13.90 -18.80
C ASN A 120 -14.79 14.00 -17.53
N CYS A 121 -14.19 13.85 -16.35
CA CYS A 121 -14.90 14.04 -15.08
C CYS A 121 -15.29 15.51 -14.88
N LYS A 122 -16.57 15.77 -14.59
CA LYS A 122 -17.14 17.12 -14.40
C LYS A 122 -17.61 17.38 -12.97
N ASN A 123 -17.81 16.32 -12.17
CA ASN A 123 -18.29 16.39 -10.81
C ASN A 123 -17.74 15.20 -9.98
N LYS A 124 -18.14 15.12 -8.70
CA LYS A 124 -17.66 14.07 -7.80
C LYS A 124 -18.21 12.68 -8.16
N GLU A 125 -19.39 12.63 -8.75
CA GLU A 125 -20.03 11.39 -9.22
C GLU A 125 -19.22 10.77 -10.34
N ASP A 126 -18.77 11.56 -11.32
CA ASP A 126 -17.90 11.10 -12.41
C ASP A 126 -16.55 10.59 -11.87
N LEU A 127 -15.97 11.28 -10.87
CA LEU A 127 -14.74 10.81 -10.22
C LEU A 127 -14.95 9.50 -9.48
N ALA A 128 -16.05 9.38 -8.74
CA ALA A 128 -16.36 8.18 -7.99
C ALA A 128 -16.57 6.98 -8.92
N GLU A 129 -17.22 7.20 -10.07
CA GLU A 129 -17.38 6.17 -11.10
C GLU A 129 -16.05 5.77 -11.74
N ALA A 130 -15.17 6.74 -12.05
CA ALA A 130 -13.86 6.45 -12.63
C ALA A 130 -12.90 5.74 -11.65
N THR A 131 -13.01 6.03 -10.36
CA THR A 131 -12.03 5.61 -9.34
C THR A 131 -12.48 4.47 -8.45
N LYS A 132 -13.71 3.98 -8.58
CA LYS A 132 -14.17 2.75 -7.90
C LYS A 132 -13.46 1.52 -8.42
N ALA A 133 -13.45 0.44 -7.63
CA ALA A 133 -12.99 -0.86 -8.08
C ALA A 133 -13.76 -1.33 -9.34
N GLU A 134 -13.02 -1.87 -10.30
CA GLU A 134 -13.56 -2.44 -11.53
C GLU A 134 -14.68 -3.44 -11.25
N GLY A 135 -15.79 -3.31 -11.99
CA GLY A 135 -16.91 -4.24 -11.93
C GLY A 135 -17.77 -4.10 -10.67
N ASN A 136 -17.54 -3.06 -9.87
CA ASN A 136 -18.35 -2.77 -8.69
C ASN A 136 -19.56 -1.90 -9.04
N SER A 137 -20.73 -2.30 -8.56
CA SER A 137 -22.00 -1.57 -8.76
C SER A 137 -22.29 -0.54 -7.67
N GLY A 138 -21.49 -0.46 -6.61
CA GLY A 138 -21.66 0.47 -5.49
C GLY A 138 -20.48 1.43 -5.25
N TRP A 139 -20.70 2.42 -4.39
CA TRP A 139 -19.72 3.44 -4.04
C TRP A 139 -18.65 2.97 -3.03
N ASP A 140 -18.76 1.77 -2.45
CA ASP A 140 -17.70 1.18 -1.61
C ASP A 140 -16.53 0.82 -2.52
N SER A 141 -15.58 1.73 -2.63
CA SER A 141 -14.58 1.66 -3.69
C SER A 141 -13.65 0.45 -3.53
N ARG A 142 -13.53 -0.20 -2.37
CA ARG A 142 -12.51 -1.25 -2.11
C ARG A 142 -11.09 -0.85 -2.58
N MET A 143 -10.85 0.45 -2.72
CA MET A 143 -9.59 1.01 -3.22
C MET A 143 -8.73 1.48 -2.06
N GLY A 144 -7.42 1.50 -2.30
CA GLY A 144 -6.45 2.15 -1.42
C GLY A 144 -6.71 3.65 -1.26
N TYR A 145 -7.28 4.29 -2.27
CA TYR A 145 -7.66 5.69 -2.28
C TYR A 145 -9.18 5.79 -2.43
N SER A 146 -9.89 6.15 -1.35
CA SER A 146 -11.35 6.08 -1.32
C SER A 146 -12.00 7.44 -1.08
N MET A 147 -12.94 7.79 -1.95
CA MET A 147 -13.82 8.95 -1.78
C MET A 147 -15.24 8.58 -1.33
N SER A 148 -15.50 7.33 -0.92
CA SER A 148 -16.84 6.86 -0.53
C SER A 148 -17.49 7.75 0.53
N ASN A 149 -16.70 8.18 1.52
CA ASN A 149 -17.13 9.07 2.60
C ASN A 149 -17.41 10.52 2.13
N LEU A 150 -16.90 10.93 0.96
CA LEU A 150 -17.27 12.21 0.33
C LEU A 150 -18.59 12.13 -0.44
N MET A 151 -19.06 10.92 -0.74
CA MET A 151 -20.29 10.64 -1.49
C MET A 151 -21.44 10.20 -0.59
N SER A 152 -21.13 9.68 0.60
CA SER A 152 -22.13 9.19 1.55
C SER A 152 -22.96 10.34 2.13
N ASN A 153 -24.28 10.13 2.14
CA ASN A 153 -25.23 10.97 2.87
C ASN A 153 -25.71 10.26 4.16
N ASP A 154 -25.03 9.20 4.59
CA ASP A 154 -25.57 8.18 5.51
C ASP A 154 -25.56 8.61 6.99
N GLY A 155 -25.35 9.90 7.28
CA GLY A 155 -25.52 10.47 8.61
C GLY A 155 -24.47 10.06 9.64
N ASP A 156 -23.46 9.27 9.28
CA ASP A 156 -22.30 8.95 10.14
C ASP A 156 -21.33 10.13 10.32
N GLY A 157 -21.51 11.18 9.52
CA GLY A 157 -20.87 12.49 9.65
C GLY A 157 -19.44 12.57 9.11
N LYS A 158 -18.89 11.51 8.51
CA LYS A 158 -17.51 11.52 8.00
C LYS A 158 -17.47 12.03 6.56
N ILE A 159 -17.15 13.30 6.35
CA ILE A 159 -17.00 13.88 5.01
C ILE A 159 -15.51 13.94 4.64
N THR A 160 -14.91 12.77 4.42
CA THR A 160 -13.43 12.61 4.29
C THR A 160 -13.02 11.82 3.06
N PHE A 161 -11.81 12.06 2.57
CA PHE A 161 -11.07 11.14 1.72
C PHE A 161 -10.28 10.17 2.59
N GLU A 162 -10.28 8.90 2.25
CA GLU A 162 -9.65 7.84 3.05
C GLU A 162 -8.48 7.19 2.31
N PHE A 163 -7.31 7.24 2.94
CA PHE A 163 -6.10 6.54 2.50
C PHE A 163 -5.98 5.23 3.27
N ARG A 164 -6.03 4.09 2.56
CA ARG A 164 -6.09 2.75 3.15
C ARG A 164 -4.81 1.94 2.96
N GLN A 165 -3.89 2.28 2.05
CA GLN A 165 -2.79 1.37 1.67
C GLN A 165 -1.83 0.99 2.80
N HIS A 166 -1.65 1.85 3.79
CA HIS A 166 -0.55 1.70 4.75
C HIS A 166 -0.70 0.47 5.64
N ILE A 167 0.43 -0.18 5.92
CA ILE A 167 0.53 -1.27 6.90
C ILE A 167 0.15 -0.76 8.30
N ALA A 168 -0.56 -1.57 9.08
CA ALA A 168 -0.79 -1.24 10.48
C ALA A 168 0.52 -1.00 11.22
N SER A 169 0.56 0.08 12.00
CA SER A 169 1.71 0.43 12.82
C SER A 169 1.24 1.10 14.10
N VAL A 170 1.95 0.83 15.18
CA VAL A 170 1.88 1.58 16.44
C VAL A 170 3.19 2.30 16.74
N ASP A 171 4.11 2.31 15.78
CA ASP A 171 5.32 3.14 15.82
C ASP A 171 4.91 4.62 15.62
N PRO A 172 5.19 5.50 16.59
CA PRO A 172 4.82 6.92 16.52
C PRO A 172 5.33 7.64 15.27
N ASP A 173 6.56 7.35 14.83
CA ASP A 173 7.18 8.02 13.69
C ASP A 173 6.56 7.54 12.37
N VAL A 174 6.17 6.26 12.30
CA VAL A 174 5.46 5.71 11.14
C VAL A 174 4.08 6.34 10.99
N VAL A 175 3.30 6.37 12.08
CA VAL A 175 1.93 6.89 12.05
C VAL A 175 1.92 8.40 11.79
N GLU A 176 2.83 9.14 12.42
CA GLU A 176 2.95 10.59 12.22
C GLU A 176 3.36 10.92 10.78
N ASN A 177 4.43 10.32 10.24
CA ASN A 177 4.90 10.66 8.90
C ASN A 177 3.89 10.26 7.82
N TRP A 178 3.16 9.14 8.01
CA TRP A 178 2.07 8.79 7.10
C TRP A 178 0.93 9.81 7.15
N THR A 179 0.58 10.28 8.34
CA THR A 179 -0.43 11.34 8.50
C THR A 179 0.02 12.64 7.82
N ARG A 180 1.28 13.05 8.01
CA ARG A 180 1.88 14.22 7.34
C ARG A 180 1.83 14.08 5.82
N PHE A 181 2.15 12.89 5.30
CA PHE A 181 2.12 12.62 3.87
C PHE A 181 0.70 12.74 3.29
N CYS A 182 -0.28 12.08 3.90
CA CYS A 182 -1.67 12.12 3.43
C CYS A 182 -2.27 13.51 3.47
N VAL A 183 -2.09 14.25 4.57
CA VAL A 183 -2.58 15.63 4.69
C VAL A 183 -1.86 16.53 3.70
N GLY A 184 -0.54 16.38 3.58
CA GLY A 184 0.28 17.15 2.63
C GLY A 184 -0.13 16.96 1.17
N LEU A 185 -0.49 15.75 0.76
CA LEU A 185 -1.02 15.48 -0.58
C LEU A 185 -2.35 16.21 -0.82
N VAL A 186 -3.24 16.24 0.18
CA VAL A 186 -4.52 16.95 0.08
C VAL A 186 -4.29 18.47 0.02
N GLU A 187 -3.41 19.02 0.85
CA GLU A 187 -3.05 20.44 0.83
C GLU A 187 -2.41 20.86 -0.51
N PHE A 188 -1.52 20.02 -1.05
CA PHE A 188 -0.95 20.21 -2.39
C PHE A 188 -2.04 20.22 -3.47
N ALA A 189 -2.92 19.21 -3.49
CA ALA A 189 -3.99 19.09 -4.47
C ALA A 189 -4.99 20.27 -4.40
N ASP A 190 -5.25 20.78 -3.20
CA ASP A 190 -6.13 21.92 -2.95
C ASP A 190 -5.52 23.22 -3.47
N SER A 191 -4.24 23.46 -3.18
CA SER A 191 -3.54 24.71 -3.47
C SER A 191 -3.09 24.85 -4.92
N VAL A 192 -2.75 23.75 -5.59
CA VAL A 192 -2.21 23.79 -6.96
C VAL A 192 -3.28 24.16 -8.00
N ASP A 193 -2.91 24.97 -8.99
CA ASP A 193 -3.75 25.20 -10.16
C ASP A 193 -3.88 23.93 -11.01
N SER A 194 -5.08 23.67 -11.55
CA SER A 194 -5.35 22.42 -12.27
C SER A 194 -4.58 22.30 -13.59
N ALA A 195 -4.40 23.40 -14.33
CA ALA A 195 -3.69 23.36 -15.60
C ALA A 195 -2.17 23.23 -15.38
N VAL A 196 -1.64 23.91 -14.37
CA VAL A 196 -0.23 23.76 -13.93
C VAL A 196 0.03 22.33 -13.46
N LEU A 197 -0.89 21.76 -12.67
CA LEU A 197 -0.79 20.38 -12.23
C LEU A 197 -0.80 19.41 -13.41
N GLU A 198 -1.72 19.57 -14.36
CA GLU A 198 -1.84 18.68 -15.51
C GLU A 198 -0.56 18.65 -16.35
N ASP A 199 0.01 19.81 -16.66
CA ASP A 199 1.28 19.89 -17.40
C ASP A 199 2.41 19.20 -16.64
N PHE A 200 2.49 19.43 -15.33
CA PHE A 200 3.46 18.76 -14.47
C PHE A 200 3.29 17.24 -14.50
N LEU A 201 2.09 16.72 -14.19
CA LEU A 201 1.83 15.29 -14.15
C LEU A 201 2.05 14.62 -15.51
N SER A 202 1.68 15.28 -16.61
CA SER A 202 1.88 14.77 -17.97
C SER A 202 3.35 14.49 -18.30
N ARG A 203 4.27 15.31 -17.76
CA ARG A 203 5.72 15.14 -17.91
C ARG A 203 6.29 14.01 -17.05
N HIS A 204 5.52 13.50 -16.08
CA HIS A 204 5.96 12.51 -15.10
C HIS A 204 5.24 11.15 -15.19
N ILE A 205 4.28 10.95 -16.12
CA ILE A 205 3.55 9.68 -16.27
C ILE A 205 4.49 8.46 -16.45
N GLY A 206 5.57 8.61 -17.20
CA GLY A 206 6.52 7.54 -17.51
C GLY A 206 7.66 7.38 -16.50
N ASP A 207 7.67 8.18 -15.43
CA ASP A 207 8.73 8.10 -14.44
C ASP A 207 8.62 6.82 -13.61
N THR A 208 9.75 6.15 -13.45
CA THR A 208 9.87 4.94 -12.64
C THR A 208 10.32 5.29 -11.23
N PRO A 209 10.11 4.43 -10.24
CA PRO A 209 10.65 4.65 -8.91
C PRO A 209 12.19 4.68 -8.85
N GLU A 210 12.88 4.15 -9.85
CA GLU A 210 14.34 4.20 -10.00
C GLU A 210 14.83 5.57 -10.50
N THR A 211 14.11 6.20 -11.44
CA THR A 211 14.46 7.52 -11.99
C THR A 211 13.89 8.66 -11.15
N PHE A 212 12.69 8.48 -10.63
CA PHE A 212 11.93 9.44 -9.84
C PHE A 212 11.34 8.78 -8.59
N GLY A 213 12.18 8.40 -7.64
CA GLY A 213 11.73 7.75 -6.41
C GLY A 213 10.91 8.63 -5.46
N ILE A 214 10.33 8.02 -4.43
CA ILE A 214 9.43 8.68 -3.46
C ILE A 214 9.97 9.98 -2.87
N GLY A 215 11.27 10.09 -2.61
CA GLY A 215 11.86 11.33 -2.10
C GLY A 215 11.70 12.53 -3.05
N LYS A 216 11.80 12.30 -4.37
CA LYS A 216 11.57 13.33 -5.39
C LYS A 216 10.08 13.67 -5.50
N VAL A 217 9.19 12.68 -5.36
CA VAL A 217 7.74 12.91 -5.27
C VAL A 217 7.43 13.80 -4.08
N CYS A 218 7.92 13.46 -2.87
CA CYS A 218 7.75 14.27 -1.67
C CYS A 218 8.21 15.72 -1.90
N ALA A 219 9.39 15.93 -2.48
CA ALA A 219 9.86 17.28 -2.78
C ALA A 219 8.95 18.01 -3.78
N ALA A 220 8.50 17.33 -4.84
CA ALA A 220 7.66 17.92 -5.89
C ALA A 220 6.26 18.30 -5.41
N VAL A 221 5.69 17.55 -4.47
CA VAL A 221 4.36 17.83 -3.89
C VAL A 221 4.45 18.72 -2.64
N GLY A 222 5.57 19.41 -2.41
CA GLY A 222 5.71 20.37 -1.32
C GLY A 222 6.00 19.76 0.07
N LEU A 223 6.48 18.52 0.12
CA LEU A 223 6.79 17.77 1.34
C LEU A 223 8.28 17.41 1.47
N PRO A 224 9.23 18.34 1.27
CA PRO A 224 10.66 18.02 1.30
C PRO A 224 11.13 17.45 2.65
N HIS A 225 10.45 17.81 3.75
CA HIS A 225 10.75 17.28 5.09
C HIS A 225 10.48 15.78 5.25
N LEU A 226 9.69 15.16 4.35
CA LEU A 226 9.43 13.71 4.35
C LEU A 226 10.34 12.95 3.37
N ALA A 227 11.07 13.66 2.51
CA ALA A 227 11.81 13.05 1.41
C ALA A 227 12.90 12.10 1.90
N GLU A 228 13.70 12.54 2.87
CA GLU A 228 14.77 11.71 3.45
C GLU A 228 14.20 10.50 4.19
N TYR A 229 13.18 10.72 5.03
CA TYR A 229 12.51 9.67 5.79
C TYR A 229 12.00 8.54 4.89
N TYR A 230 11.21 8.85 3.85
CA TYR A 230 10.69 7.82 2.97
C TYR A 230 11.75 7.21 2.05
N THR A 231 12.74 7.98 1.61
CA THR A 231 13.86 7.44 0.83
C THR A 231 14.62 6.39 1.64
N GLN A 232 14.91 6.68 2.91
CA GLN A 232 15.56 5.74 3.81
C GLN A 232 14.68 4.50 4.05
N ARG A 233 13.39 4.71 4.33
CA ARG A 233 12.46 3.61 4.63
C ARG A 233 12.29 2.63 3.47
N VAL A 234 12.23 3.13 2.24
CA VAL A 234 12.21 2.30 1.02
C VAL A 234 13.52 1.50 0.87
N ARG A 235 14.67 2.13 1.11
CA ARG A 235 15.98 1.45 1.05
C ARG A 235 16.07 0.32 2.09
N GLU A 236 15.66 0.60 3.32
CA GLU A 236 15.64 -0.41 4.38
C GLU A 236 14.68 -1.55 4.07
N GLN A 237 13.51 -1.25 3.51
CA GLN A 237 12.56 -2.29 3.09
C GLN A 237 13.14 -3.16 1.99
N LYS A 238 13.73 -2.57 0.94
CA LYS A 238 14.40 -3.32 -0.14
C LYS A 238 15.54 -4.20 0.41
N ALA A 239 16.32 -3.70 1.37
CA ALA A 239 17.39 -4.46 2.00
C ALA A 239 16.85 -5.64 2.84
N ARG A 240 15.76 -5.44 3.59
CA ARG A 240 15.08 -6.51 4.33
C ARG A 240 14.53 -7.59 3.40
N ASP A 241 13.81 -7.18 2.35
CA ASP A 241 13.25 -8.11 1.36
C ASP A 241 14.36 -8.94 0.69
N ALA A 242 15.46 -8.32 0.28
CA ALA A 242 16.59 -9.01 -0.32
C ALA A 242 17.28 -9.99 0.65
N ALA A 243 17.34 -9.65 1.95
CA ALA A 243 17.85 -10.55 2.98
C ALA A 243 16.95 -11.77 3.16
N THR A 244 15.63 -11.57 3.25
CA THR A 244 14.64 -12.66 3.34
C THR A 244 14.71 -13.58 2.13
N GLU A 245 14.69 -13.03 0.91
CA GLU A 245 14.79 -13.81 -0.33
C GLU A 245 16.07 -14.65 -0.38
N ARG A 246 17.18 -14.10 0.12
CA ARG A 246 18.46 -14.81 0.22
C ARG A 246 18.40 -15.96 1.24
N GLU A 247 17.79 -15.75 2.39
CA GLU A 247 17.60 -16.80 3.42
C GLU A 247 16.72 -17.93 2.89
N GLU A 248 15.60 -17.60 2.24
CA GLU A 248 14.70 -18.57 1.62
C GLU A 248 15.42 -19.39 0.53
N TRP A 249 16.22 -18.73 -0.30
CA TRP A 249 17.03 -19.40 -1.32
C TRP A 249 18.06 -20.38 -0.71
N ILE A 250 18.73 -19.97 0.37
CA ILE A 250 19.66 -20.85 1.10
C ILE A 250 18.92 -22.06 1.68
N ALA A 251 17.79 -21.82 2.35
CA ALA A 251 16.98 -22.89 2.94
C ALA A 251 16.47 -23.89 1.89
N ALA A 252 16.01 -23.41 0.74
CA ALA A 252 15.59 -24.25 -0.39
C ALA A 252 16.73 -25.13 -0.90
N ARG A 253 17.93 -24.54 -1.08
CA ARG A 253 19.15 -25.26 -1.48
C ARG A 253 19.58 -26.32 -0.48
N GLU A 254 19.46 -26.04 0.82
CA GLU A 254 19.76 -27.02 1.87
C GLU A 254 18.76 -28.17 1.88
N LEU A 255 17.46 -27.87 1.72
CA LEU A 255 16.41 -28.88 1.62
C LEU A 255 16.62 -29.79 0.41
N GLU A 256 16.96 -29.23 -0.75
CA GLU A 256 17.31 -30.01 -1.96
C GLU A 256 18.47 -30.98 -1.71
N LYS A 257 19.54 -30.50 -1.05
CA LYS A 257 20.69 -31.35 -0.70
C LYS A 257 20.30 -32.48 0.25
N ARG A 258 19.52 -32.18 1.29
CA ARG A 258 19.02 -33.19 2.25
C ARG A 258 18.16 -34.24 1.56
N ASN A 259 17.25 -33.81 0.68
CA ASN A 259 16.40 -34.72 -0.09
C ASN A 259 17.23 -35.61 -1.04
N ALA A 260 18.24 -35.05 -1.70
CA ALA A 260 19.15 -35.80 -2.56
C ALA A 260 19.99 -36.82 -1.77
N GLN A 261 20.45 -36.47 -0.57
CA GLN A 261 21.17 -37.39 0.32
C GLN A 261 20.27 -38.52 0.81
N ALA A 262 19.08 -38.19 1.32
CA ALA A 262 18.11 -39.18 1.78
C ALA A 262 17.74 -40.18 0.67
N LYS A 263 17.57 -39.70 -0.57
CA LYS A 263 17.34 -40.56 -1.73
C LYS A 263 18.52 -41.50 -2.01
N ARG A 264 19.76 -41.00 -1.95
CA ARG A 264 20.97 -41.84 -2.12
C ARG A 264 21.09 -42.91 -1.04
N GLU A 265 20.77 -42.58 0.20
CA GLU A 265 20.78 -43.52 1.33
C GLU A 265 19.71 -44.61 1.16
N GLN A 266 18.50 -44.23 0.77
CA GLN A 266 17.42 -45.17 0.44
C GLN A 266 17.79 -46.11 -0.71
N ASP A 267 18.36 -45.58 -1.79
CA ASP A 267 18.81 -46.37 -2.94
C ASP A 267 19.93 -47.35 -2.55
N ALA A 268 20.88 -46.91 -1.72
CA ALA A 268 21.96 -47.74 -1.21
C ALA A 268 21.44 -48.87 -0.30
N GLU A 269 20.49 -48.58 0.57
CA GLU A 269 19.86 -49.57 1.45
C GLU A 269 19.04 -50.60 0.64
N ALA A 270 18.28 -50.15 -0.35
CA ALA A 270 17.56 -51.03 -1.27
C ALA A 270 18.52 -51.96 -2.04
N LYS A 271 19.67 -51.44 -2.49
CA LYS A 271 20.72 -52.23 -3.15
C LYS A 271 21.33 -53.27 -2.20
N LYS A 272 21.61 -52.92 -0.94
CA LYS A 272 22.09 -53.86 0.09
C LYS A 272 21.06 -54.97 0.37
N LYS A 273 19.78 -54.64 0.54
CA LYS A 273 18.69 -55.62 0.74
C LYS A 273 18.56 -56.58 -0.44
N ARG A 274 18.71 -56.09 -1.69
CA ARG A 274 18.73 -56.94 -2.89
C ARG A 274 19.94 -57.88 -2.94
N ALA A 275 21.12 -57.41 -2.52
CA ALA A 275 22.33 -58.23 -2.48
C ALA A 275 22.27 -59.33 -1.39
N ALA A 276 21.71 -59.01 -0.22
CA ALA A 276 21.53 -59.99 0.87
C ALA A 276 20.59 -61.14 0.48
N LYS A 277 19.53 -60.86 -0.30
CA LYS A 277 18.63 -61.89 -0.85
C LYS A 277 19.27 -62.81 -1.91
N LYS A 278 20.45 -62.47 -2.44
CA LYS A 278 21.14 -63.22 -3.50
C LYS A 278 22.30 -64.11 -3.01
N LYS A 279 22.65 -64.11 -1.71
CA LYS A 279 23.65 -65.07 -1.19
C LYS A 279 23.00 -66.45 -1.00
N PRO A 280 23.51 -67.53 -1.61
CA PRO A 280 22.97 -68.88 -1.40
C PRO A 280 23.29 -69.36 0.02
N SER A 281 22.31 -70.03 0.63
CA SER A 281 22.53 -70.90 1.78
C SER A 281 23.43 -72.06 1.34
N ILE A 282 24.73 -71.99 1.65
CA ILE A 282 25.60 -73.17 1.61
C ILE A 282 25.22 -73.97 2.86
N GLN A 283 24.50 -75.07 2.65
CA GLN A 283 24.26 -76.10 3.66
C GLN A 283 25.37 -77.16 3.52
N ASP A 284 26.10 -77.38 4.61
CA ASP A 284 26.88 -78.61 4.86
C ASP A 284 25.93 -79.76 5.22
#